data_AF-A0A3P7LV50-F1
#
_entry.id   AF-A0A3P7LV50-F1
#
_cell.length_a   1.000
_cell.length_b   1.000
_cell.length_c   1.000
_cell.angle_alpha   90.00
_cell.angle_beta   90.00
_cell.angle_gamma   90.00
#
_symmetry.space_group_name_H-M   'P 1'
#
loop_
_entity.id
_entity.type
_entity.pdbx_description
1 polymer ?
#
loop_
_entity_poly.entity_id
_entity_poly.type
_entity_poly.pdbx_seq_one_letter_code
_entity_poly.pdbx_strand_id
1 'polypeptide(L)'
;MDLLESNMLQKKPWYLQGETVAKDREENALLGEHLEVQRHAIFSRSFFLTPSAVDESMIVDFIKGGIKERAFDSAVLKIKHKENAASNKVIGSGAKTSLVEDYENLYIKAKALEKVQEDPEKDALRREIIDLFDNLDALSSMHFVPRSRVDGYNIITNKQALALEEAGPTAAAPGDLLAPEEVFEPRGEPIKGTTEVTSTDRRRHRKKLMRIRAKQREARAKLSSRTNDRHAAMDKIIKMAHKPGSKIKIAK
;
A
#
# COMPACT_ATOMS: atom_id res chain seq x y z
N MET A 1 -42.39 15.19 76.72
CA MET A 1 -43.38 15.29 75.63
C MET A 1 -43.26 16.66 74.97
N ASP A 2 -43.20 17.72 75.77
CA ASP A 2 -43.20 19.13 75.34
C ASP A 2 -42.05 19.54 74.39
N LEU A 3 -40.83 18.99 74.56
CA LEU A 3 -39.70 19.29 73.65
C LEU A 3 -39.89 18.71 72.24
N LEU A 4 -40.55 17.55 72.13
CA LEU A 4 -40.82 16.94 70.83
C LEU A 4 -42.01 17.64 70.16
N GLU A 5 -43.04 17.94 70.95
CA GLU A 5 -44.22 18.68 70.48
C GLU A 5 -43.85 20.09 69.98
N SER A 6 -42.98 20.80 70.70
CA SER A 6 -42.47 22.11 70.24
C SER A 6 -41.65 22.00 68.96
N ASN A 7 -40.76 21.01 68.84
CA ASN A 7 -40.00 20.78 67.60
C ASN A 7 -40.90 20.43 66.40
N MET A 8 -42.02 19.74 66.63
CA MET A 8 -43.00 19.42 65.59
C MET A 8 -43.79 20.66 65.13
N LEU A 9 -43.97 21.66 66.00
CA LEU A 9 -44.63 22.92 65.68
C LEU A 9 -43.71 23.92 64.93
N GLN A 10 -42.39 23.75 64.99
CA GLN A 10 -41.43 24.62 64.31
C GLN A 10 -41.38 24.37 62.79
N LYS A 11 -40.95 25.39 62.03
CA LYS A 11 -40.74 25.25 60.57
C LYS A 11 -39.60 24.25 60.32
N LYS A 12 -39.86 23.27 59.46
CA LYS A 12 -38.83 22.31 59.01
C LYS A 12 -37.70 23.04 58.27
N PRO A 13 -36.45 22.55 58.36
CA PRO A 13 -35.33 23.15 57.65
C PRO A 13 -35.48 22.94 56.13
N TRP A 14 -34.82 23.79 55.35
CA TRP A 14 -34.98 23.88 53.89
C TRP A 14 -34.72 22.55 53.15
N TYR A 15 -33.74 21.75 53.57
CA TYR A 15 -33.43 20.46 52.93
C TYR A 15 -34.48 19.37 53.20
N LEU A 16 -35.34 19.55 54.20
CA LEU A 16 -36.50 18.69 54.51
C LEU A 16 -37.79 19.20 53.85
N GLN A 17 -37.72 20.30 53.10
CA GLN A 17 -38.81 20.86 52.32
C GLN A 17 -38.62 20.50 50.84
N GLY A 18 -39.70 20.09 50.17
CA GLY A 18 -39.68 19.90 48.72
C GLY A 18 -39.61 21.24 47.99
N GLU A 19 -39.02 21.24 46.79
CA GLU A 19 -39.05 22.39 45.86
C GLU A 19 -38.53 23.71 46.45
N THR A 20 -37.40 23.66 47.16
CA THR A 20 -36.79 24.88 47.72
C THR A 20 -36.09 25.74 46.67
N VAL A 21 -36.39 27.05 46.70
CA VAL A 21 -35.76 28.03 45.82
C VAL A 21 -34.49 28.59 46.49
N ALA A 22 -33.55 29.11 45.72
CA ALA A 22 -32.29 29.67 46.23
C ALA A 22 -32.46 30.78 47.27
N LYS A 23 -33.60 31.48 47.31
CA LYS A 23 -33.91 32.55 48.27
C LYS A 23 -34.36 32.04 49.65
N ASP A 24 -34.87 30.81 49.73
CA ASP A 24 -35.42 30.24 50.97
C ASP A 24 -34.34 29.64 51.87
N ARG A 25 -33.10 29.57 51.38
CA ARG A 25 -31.93 29.06 52.08
C ARG A 25 -30.85 30.14 52.18
N GLU A 26 -30.02 30.02 53.21
CA GLU A 26 -28.87 30.90 53.40
C GLU A 26 -27.83 30.73 52.27
N GLU A 27 -27.04 31.78 52.04
CA GLU A 27 -25.94 31.75 51.08
C GLU A 27 -24.97 30.61 51.45
N ASN A 28 -24.54 29.82 50.46
CA ASN A 28 -23.63 28.67 50.65
C ASN A 28 -24.14 27.49 51.51
N ALA A 29 -25.40 27.48 51.98
CA ALA A 29 -25.94 26.36 52.77
C ALA A 29 -25.85 24.98 52.07
N LEU A 30 -25.82 24.97 50.72
CA LEU A 30 -25.67 23.75 49.92
C LEU A 30 -24.31 23.05 50.09
N LEU A 31 -23.25 23.78 50.45
CA LEU A 31 -21.90 23.21 50.60
C LEU A 31 -21.76 22.35 51.87
N GLY A 32 -22.57 22.61 52.89
CA GLY A 32 -22.55 21.86 54.14
C GLY A 32 -23.32 20.54 54.09
N GLU A 33 -24.31 20.45 53.20
CA GLU A 33 -25.20 19.30 53.10
C GLU A 33 -24.73 18.30 52.03
N HIS A 34 -24.81 17.00 52.35
CA HIS A 34 -24.45 15.94 51.41
C HIS A 34 -25.68 15.46 50.64
N LEU A 35 -25.93 16.05 49.47
CA LEU A 35 -27.03 15.68 48.58
C LEU A 35 -26.54 14.77 47.46
N GLU A 36 -27.21 13.63 47.26
CA GLU A 36 -26.98 12.75 46.12
C GLU A 36 -27.82 13.24 44.93
N VAL A 37 -27.14 13.73 43.90
CA VAL A 37 -27.78 14.20 42.66
C VAL A 37 -27.26 13.38 41.49
N GLN A 38 -28.18 12.84 40.69
CA GLN A 38 -27.83 12.15 39.46
C GLN A 38 -27.18 13.13 38.48
N ARG A 39 -25.96 12.81 38.04
CA ARG A 39 -25.25 13.58 37.01
C ARG A 39 -25.63 13.03 35.63
N HIS A 40 -25.92 13.92 34.69
CA HIS A 40 -26.41 13.58 33.34
C HIS A 40 -25.33 12.98 32.43
N ALA A 41 -24.07 13.04 32.83
CA ALA A 41 -22.99 12.32 32.19
C ALA A 41 -22.47 11.25 33.15
N ILE A 42 -22.02 10.12 32.59
CA ILE A 42 -21.06 9.26 33.26
C ILE A 42 -19.79 10.11 33.39
N PHE A 43 -19.76 10.95 34.43
CA PHE A 43 -18.53 11.42 35.02
C PHE A 43 -17.98 10.19 35.75
N SER A 44 -17.61 9.15 34.98
CA SER A 44 -16.46 8.37 35.36
C SER A 44 -15.44 9.46 35.67
N ARG A 45 -14.85 9.37 36.86
CA ARG A 45 -13.69 10.15 37.25
C ARG A 45 -12.57 9.73 36.29
N SER A 46 -12.78 10.10 35.04
CA SER A 46 -12.26 9.46 33.86
C SER A 46 -10.86 9.95 33.85
N PHE A 47 -9.97 9.06 34.21
CA PHE A 47 -8.60 9.20 33.76
C PHE A 47 -7.96 10.49 34.27
N PHE A 48 -8.16 10.83 35.54
CA PHE A 48 -7.09 11.56 36.21
C PHE A 48 -5.89 10.59 36.17
N LEU A 49 -4.86 10.92 35.38
CA LEU A 49 -3.58 10.20 35.33
C LEU A 49 -2.92 10.33 36.71
N THR A 50 -3.47 9.64 37.70
CA THR A 50 -2.70 9.26 38.87
C THR A 50 -1.96 7.99 38.47
N PRO A 51 -0.67 7.84 38.83
CA PRO A 51 0.13 6.64 38.52
C PRO A 51 -0.49 5.31 39.01
N SER A 52 -1.54 5.39 39.82
CA SER A 52 -2.24 4.25 40.40
C SER A 52 -3.49 3.80 39.63
N ALA A 53 -4.01 4.60 38.68
CA ALA A 53 -5.25 4.27 37.98
C ALA A 53 -5.04 3.55 36.64
N VAL A 54 -3.83 3.62 36.10
CA VAL A 54 -3.44 2.97 34.85
C VAL A 54 -2.18 2.17 35.12
N ASP A 55 -2.27 0.85 35.03
CA ASP A 55 -1.12 -0.03 35.18
C ASP A 55 -0.20 0.14 33.98
N GLU A 56 0.83 0.98 34.12
CA GLU A 56 1.84 1.22 33.08
C GLU A 56 2.48 -0.10 32.61
N SER A 57 2.63 -1.06 33.53
CA SER A 57 3.09 -2.42 33.23
C SER A 57 2.20 -3.15 32.22
N MET A 58 0.88 -3.03 32.33
CA MET A 58 -0.07 -3.66 31.42
C MET A 58 0.03 -3.06 30.01
N ILE A 59 0.16 -1.74 29.90
CA ILE A 59 0.33 -1.06 28.60
C ILE A 59 1.66 -1.46 27.97
N VAL A 60 2.73 -1.48 28.75
CA VAL A 60 4.07 -1.87 28.27
C VAL A 60 4.07 -3.32 27.80
N ASP A 61 3.42 -4.23 28.52
CA ASP A 61 3.33 -5.63 28.13
C ASP A 61 2.45 -5.85 26.90
N PHE A 62 1.37 -5.07 26.73
CA PHE A 62 0.60 -5.01 25.50
C PHE A 62 1.44 -4.55 24.30
N ILE A 63 2.21 -3.47 24.46
CA ILE A 63 3.09 -2.94 23.40
C ILE A 63 4.20 -3.97 23.06
N LYS A 64 4.83 -4.60 24.06
CA LYS A 64 5.81 -5.67 23.85
C LYS A 64 5.19 -6.85 23.08
N GLY A 65 3.97 -7.24 23.42
CA GLY A 65 3.19 -8.26 22.71
C GLY A 65 2.98 -7.89 21.24
N GLY A 66 2.47 -6.69 20.96
CA GLY A 66 2.26 -6.19 19.61
C GLY A 66 3.55 -6.11 18.77
N ILE A 67 4.67 -5.68 19.37
CA ILE A 67 5.97 -5.65 18.70
C ILE A 67 6.48 -7.06 18.36
N LYS A 68 6.33 -8.00 19.31
CA LYS A 68 6.72 -9.41 19.11
C LYS A 68 5.92 -10.06 17.99
N GLU A 69 4.63 -9.76 17.91
CA GLU A 69 3.70 -10.28 16.90
C GLU A 69 3.72 -9.49 15.59
N ARG A 70 4.35 -8.30 15.57
CA ARG A 70 4.37 -7.34 14.45
C ARG A 70 2.96 -6.94 13.96
N ALA A 71 1.99 -6.92 14.87
CA ALA A 71 0.60 -6.56 14.61
C ALA A 71 0.42 -5.04 14.66
N PHE A 72 0.93 -4.33 13.65
CA PHE A 72 0.82 -2.87 13.56
C PHE A 72 -0.34 -2.46 12.64
N ASP A 73 -1.23 -1.62 13.15
CA ASP A 73 -2.31 -0.98 12.37
C ASP A 73 -1.84 0.30 11.66
N SER A 74 -0.65 0.26 11.05
CA SER A 74 -0.09 1.39 10.32
C SER A 74 -0.60 1.40 8.88
N ALA A 75 -0.96 2.58 8.37
CA ALA A 75 -1.38 2.73 6.97
C ALA A 75 -0.29 2.22 6.00
N VAL A 76 -0.69 1.34 5.08
CA VAL A 76 0.21 0.77 4.07
C VAL A 76 0.20 1.64 2.81
N LEU A 77 1.39 1.88 2.24
CA LEU A 77 1.52 2.55 0.94
C LEU A 77 0.74 1.78 -0.14
N LYS A 78 -0.21 2.47 -0.78
CA LYS A 78 -0.95 1.95 -1.94
C LYS A 78 -0.03 2.02 -3.16
N ILE A 79 0.56 0.88 -3.54
CA ILE A 79 1.27 0.75 -4.82
C ILE A 79 0.19 0.63 -5.90
N LYS A 80 0.20 1.49 -6.91
CA LYS A 80 -0.67 1.34 -8.08
C LYS A 80 -0.39 -0.03 -8.69
N HIS A 81 -1.40 -0.90 -8.75
CA HIS A 81 -1.24 -2.21 -9.34
C HIS A 81 -0.99 -2.01 -10.83
N LYS A 82 0.24 -2.23 -11.28
CA LYS A 82 0.51 -2.45 -12.70
C LYS A 82 -0.15 -3.79 -13.00
N GLU A 83 -1.17 -3.80 -13.85
CA GLU A 83 -1.65 -5.05 -14.42
C GLU A 83 -0.43 -5.72 -15.06
N ASN A 84 0.03 -6.81 -14.47
CA ASN A 84 0.98 -7.66 -15.15
C ASN A 84 0.22 -8.17 -16.35
N ALA A 85 0.61 -7.77 -17.56
CA ALA A 85 0.08 -8.31 -18.80
C ALA A 85 0.01 -9.83 -18.63
N ALA A 86 -1.20 -10.34 -18.43
CA ALA A 86 -1.39 -11.73 -18.08
C ALA A 86 -0.79 -12.52 -19.23
N SER A 87 0.16 -13.42 -18.93
CA SER A 87 0.64 -14.38 -19.93
C SER A 87 -0.61 -15.01 -20.54
N ASN A 88 -0.81 -14.79 -21.84
CA ASN A 88 -1.98 -15.29 -22.58
C ASN A 88 -2.24 -16.74 -22.18
N LYS A 89 -3.27 -16.96 -21.35
CA LYS A 89 -3.77 -18.30 -21.12
C LYS A 89 -4.36 -18.71 -22.45
N VAL A 90 -3.72 -19.67 -23.11
CA VAL A 90 -4.28 -20.33 -24.29
C VAL A 90 -5.56 -21.01 -23.82
N ILE A 91 -6.69 -20.32 -24.00
CA ILE A 91 -8.01 -20.92 -23.86
C ILE A 91 -8.15 -21.83 -25.07
N GLY A 92 -7.87 -23.12 -24.88
CA GLY A 92 -8.07 -24.13 -25.90
C GLY A 92 -9.56 -24.32 -26.14
N SER A 93 -10.17 -23.48 -26.98
CA SER A 93 -11.46 -23.83 -27.59
C SER A 93 -11.18 -24.85 -28.67
N GLY A 94 -11.58 -26.10 -28.45
CA GLY A 94 -11.35 -27.24 -29.34
C GLY A 94 -12.17 -27.19 -30.64
N ALA A 95 -11.90 -26.22 -31.51
CA ALA A 95 -12.31 -26.30 -32.89
C ALA A 95 -11.45 -27.36 -33.61
N LYS A 96 -12.08 -28.27 -34.35
CA LYS A 96 -11.40 -29.31 -35.13
C LYS A 96 -10.89 -28.69 -36.45
N THR A 97 -9.85 -27.89 -36.37
CA THR A 97 -9.14 -27.41 -37.56
C THR A 97 -8.20 -28.49 -38.07
N SER A 98 -8.02 -28.55 -39.40
CA SER A 98 -7.03 -29.45 -40.00
C SER A 98 -5.62 -28.96 -39.67
N LEU A 99 -4.66 -29.89 -39.53
CA LEU A 99 -3.25 -29.54 -39.27
C LEU A 99 -2.71 -28.55 -40.33
N VAL A 100 -3.16 -28.67 -41.57
CA VAL A 100 -2.78 -27.73 -42.66
C VAL A 100 -3.29 -26.32 -42.39
N GLU A 101 -4.54 -26.18 -41.96
CA GLU A 101 -5.14 -24.87 -41.62
C GLU A 101 -4.47 -24.28 -40.38
N ASP A 102 -4.08 -25.10 -39.40
CA ASP A 102 -3.33 -24.63 -38.24
C ASP A 102 -1.97 -24.06 -38.64
N TYR A 103 -1.25 -24.73 -39.55
CA TYR A 103 0.02 -24.22 -40.07
C TYR A 103 -0.14 -22.96 -40.92
N GLU A 104 -1.15 -22.90 -41.78
CA GLU A 104 -1.46 -21.71 -42.56
C GLU A 104 -1.81 -20.53 -41.64
N ASN A 105 -2.68 -20.76 -40.66
CA ASN A 105 -3.05 -19.77 -39.66
C ASN A 105 -1.86 -19.34 -38.80
N LEU A 106 -0.95 -20.25 -38.42
CA LEU A 106 0.27 -19.90 -37.70
C LEU A 106 1.23 -19.10 -38.57
N TYR A 107 1.33 -19.39 -39.86
CA TYR A 107 2.18 -18.65 -40.80
C TYR A 107 1.62 -17.24 -41.05
N ILE A 108 0.31 -17.12 -41.28
CA ILE A 108 -0.37 -15.83 -41.42
C ILE A 108 -0.26 -15.04 -40.11
N LYS A 109 -0.47 -15.66 -38.95
CA LYS A 109 -0.30 -15.01 -37.65
C LYS A 109 1.14 -14.60 -37.40
N ALA A 110 2.14 -15.42 -37.72
CA ALA A 110 3.55 -15.04 -37.57
C ALA A 110 3.91 -13.83 -38.42
N LYS A 111 3.33 -13.73 -39.63
CA LYS A 111 3.47 -12.56 -40.51
C LYS A 111 2.63 -11.36 -40.05
N ALA A 112 1.47 -11.60 -39.46
CA ALA A 112 0.56 -10.58 -38.95
C ALA A 112 0.94 -10.07 -37.56
N LEU A 113 1.70 -10.83 -36.75
CA LEU A 113 2.19 -10.45 -35.42
C LEU A 113 3.15 -9.25 -35.46
N GLU A 114 3.60 -8.82 -36.65
CA GLU A 114 4.27 -7.55 -36.84
C GLU A 114 3.31 -6.35 -36.67
N LYS A 115 1.99 -6.57 -36.78
CA LYS A 115 0.93 -5.61 -36.47
C LYS A 115 0.10 -6.15 -35.31
N VAL A 116 0.29 -5.57 -34.13
CA VAL A 116 -0.53 -5.86 -32.94
C VAL A 116 -2.00 -5.65 -33.31
N GLN A 117 -2.76 -6.75 -33.38
CA GLN A 117 -4.19 -6.71 -33.64
C GLN A 117 -4.91 -6.45 -32.32
N GLU A 118 -5.06 -5.17 -31.97
CA GLU A 118 -6.04 -4.76 -30.97
C GLU A 118 -7.46 -4.92 -31.55
N ASP A 119 -8.45 -5.12 -30.68
CA ASP A 119 -9.84 -5.25 -31.12
C ASP A 119 -10.27 -3.95 -31.83
N PRO A 120 -10.74 -3.99 -33.09
CA PRO A 120 -11.02 -2.79 -33.88
C PRO A 120 -12.11 -1.92 -33.25
N GLU A 121 -13.03 -2.53 -32.50
CA GLU A 121 -14.06 -1.83 -31.72
C GLU A 121 -13.47 -0.99 -30.59
N LYS A 122 -12.44 -1.50 -29.90
CA LYS A 122 -11.75 -0.75 -28.83
C LYS A 122 -11.01 0.44 -29.40
N ASP A 123 -10.39 0.29 -30.57
CA ASP A 123 -9.69 1.39 -31.24
C ASP A 123 -10.65 2.47 -31.74
N ALA A 124 -11.80 2.07 -32.29
CA ALA A 124 -12.85 3.02 -32.66
C ALA A 124 -13.35 3.80 -31.44
N LEU A 125 -13.68 3.10 -30.36
CA LEU A 125 -14.13 3.71 -29.11
C LEU A 125 -13.06 4.65 -28.51
N ARG A 126 -11.79 4.28 -28.55
CA ARG A 126 -10.69 5.16 -28.09
C ARG A 126 -10.64 6.46 -28.87
N ARG A 127 -10.83 6.43 -30.19
CA ARG A 127 -10.84 7.64 -31.02
C ARG A 127 -12.02 8.53 -30.69
N GLU A 128 -13.22 7.96 -30.55
CA GLU A 128 -14.43 8.71 -30.17
C GLU A 128 -14.28 9.35 -28.79
N ILE A 129 -13.68 8.65 -27.83
CA ILE A 129 -13.41 9.18 -26.49
C ILE A 129 -12.42 10.35 -26.53
N ILE A 130 -11.35 10.23 -27.33
CA ILE A 130 -10.36 11.31 -27.49
C ILE A 130 -11.03 12.55 -28.08
N ASP A 131 -11.79 12.39 -29.16
CA ASP A 131 -12.50 13.49 -29.81
C ASP A 131 -13.52 14.15 -28.87
N LEU A 132 -14.29 13.36 -28.11
CA LEU A 132 -15.21 13.88 -27.11
C LEU A 132 -14.50 14.71 -26.04
N PHE A 133 -13.36 14.24 -25.50
CA PHE A 133 -12.63 14.97 -24.47
C PHE A 133 -11.97 16.23 -25.03
N ASP A 134 -11.42 16.20 -26.24
CA ASP A 134 -10.82 17.39 -26.84
C ASP A 134 -11.89 18.49 -27.08
N ASN A 135 -13.11 18.10 -27.44
CA ASN A 135 -14.26 19.01 -27.55
C ASN A 135 -14.69 19.59 -26.18
N LEU A 136 -14.71 18.78 -25.11
CA LEU A 136 -15.02 19.24 -23.75
C LEU A 136 -13.92 20.15 -23.17
N ASP A 137 -12.65 19.82 -23.44
CA ASP A 137 -11.50 20.61 -23.04
C ASP A 137 -11.53 21.98 -23.75
N ALA A 138 -11.91 22.03 -25.03
CA ALA A 138 -12.11 23.29 -25.76
C ALA A 138 -13.31 24.10 -25.23
N LEU A 139 -14.44 23.46 -24.93
CA LEU A 139 -15.63 24.11 -24.37
C LEU A 139 -15.37 24.72 -22.99
N SER A 140 -14.51 24.10 -22.19
CA SER A 140 -14.11 24.56 -20.86
C SER A 140 -12.97 25.60 -20.87
N SER A 141 -12.62 26.18 -22.03
CA SER A 141 -11.51 27.12 -22.18
C SER A 141 -10.17 26.54 -21.67
N MET A 142 -9.98 25.23 -21.84
CA MET A 142 -8.83 24.45 -21.38
C MET A 142 -8.62 24.44 -19.84
N HIS A 143 -9.66 24.73 -19.06
CA HIS A 143 -9.64 24.61 -17.60
C HIS A 143 -10.10 23.22 -17.13
N PHE A 144 -9.33 22.19 -17.45
CA PHE A 144 -9.62 20.81 -17.08
C PHE A 144 -8.51 20.20 -16.22
N VAL A 145 -8.80 19.07 -15.58
CA VAL A 145 -7.80 18.28 -14.86
C VAL A 145 -7.03 17.44 -15.88
N PRO A 146 -5.70 17.62 -16.03
CA PRO A 146 -4.91 16.89 -17.01
C PRO A 146 -5.09 15.37 -16.90
N ARG A 147 -5.10 14.70 -18.06
CA ARG A 147 -5.25 13.24 -18.15
C ARG A 147 -4.18 12.54 -17.30
N SER A 148 -4.57 11.45 -16.65
CA SER A 148 -3.63 10.70 -15.81
C SER A 148 -2.51 10.11 -16.68
N ARG A 149 -1.25 10.21 -16.22
CA ARG A 149 -0.11 9.67 -16.95
C ARG A 149 -0.25 8.15 -17.04
N VAL A 150 -0.41 7.65 -18.26
CA VAL A 150 -0.28 6.23 -18.58
C VAL A 150 1.19 5.96 -18.87
N ASP A 151 1.73 4.89 -18.29
CA ASP A 151 3.11 4.48 -18.52
C ASP A 151 3.24 3.91 -19.95
N GLY A 152 3.64 4.75 -20.90
CA GLY A 152 4.05 4.35 -22.25
C GLY A 152 5.56 4.11 -22.34
N TYR A 153 5.98 3.30 -23.32
CA TYR A 153 7.39 3.19 -23.71
C TYR A 153 7.57 3.75 -25.11
N ASN A 154 8.55 4.62 -25.28
CA ASN A 154 8.96 5.14 -26.59
C ASN A 154 10.26 4.45 -26.99
N ILE A 155 10.24 3.71 -28.09
CA ILE A 155 11.44 3.06 -28.64
C ILE A 155 12.16 4.08 -29.51
N ILE A 156 13.24 4.66 -28.98
CA ILE A 156 14.09 5.61 -29.70
C ILE A 156 15.23 4.83 -30.37
N THR A 157 15.51 5.16 -31.62
CA THR A 157 16.64 4.57 -32.36
C THR A 157 17.83 5.52 -32.30
N ASN A 158 19.05 4.99 -32.22
CA ASN A 158 20.26 5.83 -32.20
C ASN A 158 20.42 6.54 -33.55
N LYS A 159 20.09 7.82 -33.59
CA LYS A 159 20.24 8.73 -34.73
C LYS A 159 20.90 10.01 -34.22
N GLN A 160 21.46 10.79 -35.14
CA GLN A 160 21.94 12.14 -34.81
C GLN A 160 20.75 13.01 -34.39
N ALA A 161 20.95 13.86 -33.38
CA ALA A 161 19.92 14.78 -32.89
C ALA A 161 19.38 15.69 -34.00
N LEU A 162 20.25 16.05 -34.96
CA LEU A 162 19.90 16.79 -36.17
C LEU A 162 18.72 16.19 -36.94
N ALA A 163 18.54 14.87 -36.93
CA ALA A 163 17.43 14.22 -37.64
C ALA A 163 16.05 14.50 -37.02
N LEU A 164 16.00 14.98 -35.77
CA LEU A 164 14.77 15.43 -35.11
C LEU A 164 14.58 16.95 -35.15
N GLU A 165 15.59 17.70 -35.58
CA GLU A 165 15.49 19.16 -35.67
C GLU A 165 14.57 19.57 -36.82
N GLU A 166 13.93 20.72 -36.66
CA GLU A 166 13.21 21.38 -37.75
C GLU A 166 14.19 21.76 -38.87
N ALA A 167 13.73 21.67 -40.12
CA ALA A 167 14.54 22.03 -41.29
C ALA A 167 14.83 23.53 -41.30
N GLY A 168 15.95 23.92 -40.70
CA GLY A 168 16.47 25.29 -40.69
C GLY A 168 17.87 25.40 -41.32
N PRO A 169 18.33 26.62 -41.64
CA PRO A 169 19.64 26.84 -42.24
C PRO A 169 20.83 26.59 -41.28
N THR A 170 20.58 26.40 -39.99
CA THR A 170 21.64 26.20 -38.98
C THR A 170 21.29 25.01 -38.11
N ALA A 171 22.20 24.04 -38.03
CA ALA A 171 22.13 22.93 -37.09
C ALA A 171 22.54 23.42 -35.69
N ALA A 172 21.71 23.16 -34.68
CA ALA A 172 21.97 23.60 -33.32
C ALA A 172 22.69 22.52 -32.49
N ALA A 173 22.31 21.24 -32.66
CA ALA A 173 22.83 20.14 -31.84
C ALA A 173 23.69 19.13 -32.65
N PRO A 174 24.99 18.98 -32.33
CA PRO A 174 25.87 18.00 -32.98
C PRO A 174 25.89 16.60 -32.32
N GLY A 175 25.06 16.36 -31.30
CA GLY A 175 25.06 15.11 -30.53
C GLY A 175 24.18 14.00 -31.13
N ASP A 176 24.36 12.77 -30.64
CA ASP A 176 23.44 11.65 -30.89
C ASP A 176 22.28 11.65 -29.88
N LEU A 177 21.16 11.02 -30.24
CA LEU A 177 19.98 10.93 -29.36
C LEU A 177 20.19 10.02 -28.15
N LEU A 178 21.03 8.99 -28.29
CA LEU A 178 21.23 7.97 -27.26
C LEU A 178 22.47 8.32 -26.43
N ALA A 179 22.34 8.26 -25.11
CA ALA A 179 23.48 8.53 -24.22
C ALA A 179 24.53 7.41 -24.31
N PRO A 180 25.82 7.69 -24.04
CA PRO A 180 26.84 6.66 -23.99
C PRO A 180 26.52 5.52 -23.00
N GLU A 181 25.81 5.79 -21.90
CA GLU A 181 25.37 4.79 -20.92
C GLU A 181 24.24 3.88 -21.43
N GLU A 182 23.45 4.35 -22.38
CA GLU A 182 22.38 3.61 -23.03
C GLU A 182 22.90 2.79 -24.22
N VAL A 183 23.93 3.30 -24.92
CA VAL A 183 24.69 2.54 -25.93
C VAL A 183 25.53 1.45 -25.25
N PHE A 184 26.16 1.79 -24.13
CA PHE A 184 27.05 0.94 -23.38
C PHE A 184 26.77 1.03 -21.89
N GLU A 185 26.22 -0.04 -21.32
CA GLU A 185 25.92 -0.08 -19.88
C GLU A 185 27.16 0.26 -19.05
N PRO A 186 27.04 1.14 -18.04
CA PRO A 186 28.17 1.52 -17.21
C PRO A 186 28.77 0.28 -16.55
N ARG A 187 30.00 -0.06 -16.95
CA ARG A 187 30.80 -1.12 -16.31
C ARG A 187 31.13 -0.66 -14.90
N GLY A 188 30.32 -1.07 -13.92
CA GLY A 188 30.40 -0.60 -12.54
C GLY A 188 31.81 -0.68 -11.93
N GLU A 189 32.25 -1.88 -11.54
CA GLU A 189 33.63 -2.06 -11.06
C GLU A 189 34.55 -2.40 -12.23
N PRO A 190 35.81 -1.90 -12.25
CA PRO A 190 36.77 -2.28 -13.27
C PRO A 190 36.96 -3.81 -13.27
N ILE A 191 36.94 -4.41 -14.46
CA ILE A 191 37.12 -5.85 -14.63
C ILE A 191 38.55 -6.18 -14.18
N LYS A 192 38.67 -6.91 -13.07
CA LYS A 192 39.95 -7.46 -12.60
C LYS A 192 40.06 -8.92 -12.99
N GLY A 193 41.23 -9.33 -13.45
CA GLY A 193 41.53 -10.74 -13.70
C GLY A 193 41.48 -11.56 -12.40
N THR A 194 41.22 -12.86 -12.50
CA THR A 194 41.21 -13.76 -11.33
C THR A 194 42.56 -13.79 -10.61
N THR A 195 43.65 -13.52 -11.33
CA THR A 195 45.03 -13.39 -10.85
C THR A 195 45.29 -12.10 -10.08
N GLU A 196 44.57 -11.02 -10.40
CA GLU A 196 44.72 -9.70 -9.79
C GLU A 196 43.86 -9.53 -8.53
N VAL A 197 42.86 -10.41 -8.34
CA VAL A 197 41.92 -10.33 -7.22
C VAL A 197 42.56 -10.89 -5.94
N THR A 198 42.90 -10.00 -5.01
CA THR A 198 43.41 -10.36 -3.68
C THR A 198 42.35 -11.01 -2.79
N SER A 199 42.76 -11.77 -1.78
CA SER A 199 41.87 -12.37 -0.77
C SER A 199 40.96 -11.34 -0.05
N THR A 200 41.49 -10.15 0.22
CA THR A 200 40.74 -9.04 0.83
C THR A 200 39.62 -8.53 -0.08
N ASP A 201 39.88 -8.45 -1.39
CA ASP A 201 38.92 -8.06 -2.42
C ASP A 201 37.78 -9.10 -2.53
N ARG A 202 38.13 -10.39 -2.55
CA ARG A 202 37.14 -11.49 -2.49
C ARG A 202 36.22 -11.38 -1.26
N ARG A 203 36.78 -11.06 -0.09
CA ARG A 203 36.00 -10.88 1.15
C ARG A 203 35.06 -9.67 1.06
N ARG A 204 35.53 -8.55 0.51
CA ARG A 204 34.72 -7.34 0.30
C ARG A 204 33.57 -7.61 -0.67
N HIS A 205 33.85 -8.23 -1.82
CA HIS A 205 32.86 -8.59 -2.82
C HIS A 205 31.79 -9.54 -2.25
N ARG A 206 32.18 -10.57 -1.50
CA ARG A 206 31.25 -11.47 -0.80
C ARG A 206 30.33 -10.73 0.17
N LYS A 207 30.86 -9.80 0.97
CA LYS A 207 30.05 -8.98 1.88
C LYS A 207 29.07 -8.08 1.13
N LYS A 208 29.51 -7.46 0.02
CA LYS A 208 28.65 -6.65 -0.86
C LYS A 208 27.49 -7.49 -1.42
N LEU A 209 27.77 -8.65 -1.99
CA LEU A 209 26.75 -9.58 -2.49
C LEU A 209 25.79 -10.04 -1.39
N MET A 210 26.30 -10.33 -0.19
CA MET A 210 25.47 -10.70 0.96
C MET A 210 24.50 -9.57 1.34
N ARG A 211 24.96 -8.32 1.35
CA ARG A 211 24.12 -7.14 1.63
C ARG A 211 23.03 -6.95 0.56
N ILE A 212 23.39 -7.09 -0.71
CA ILE A 212 22.44 -6.97 -1.83
C ILE A 212 21.35 -8.04 -1.73
N ARG A 213 21.74 -9.31 -1.52
CA ARG A 213 20.80 -10.43 -1.35
C ARG A 213 19.92 -10.25 -0.12
N ALA A 214 20.45 -9.74 0.99
CA ALA A 214 19.66 -9.45 2.19
C ALA A 214 18.58 -8.39 1.90
N LYS A 215 18.94 -7.30 1.21
CA LYS A 215 18.00 -6.24 0.81
C LYS A 215 16.91 -6.76 -0.13
N GLN A 216 17.27 -7.59 -1.11
CA GLN A 216 16.31 -8.22 -2.02
C GLN A 216 15.35 -9.17 -1.28
N ARG A 217 15.85 -9.97 -0.34
CA ARG A 217 15.03 -10.86 0.48
C ARG A 217 14.05 -10.07 1.35
N GLU A 218 14.51 -8.98 1.95
CA GLU A 218 13.65 -8.10 2.75
C GLU A 218 12.56 -7.45 1.89
N ALA A 219 12.90 -6.93 0.70
CA ALA A 219 11.94 -6.37 -0.24
C ALA A 219 10.90 -7.41 -0.67
N ARG A 220 11.33 -8.65 -0.98
CA ARG A 220 10.43 -9.75 -1.33
C ARG A 220 9.53 -10.16 -0.18
N ALA A 221 10.04 -10.20 1.05
CA ALA A 221 9.25 -10.52 2.24
C ALA A 221 8.17 -9.47 2.52
N LYS A 222 8.48 -8.17 2.35
CA LYS A 222 7.50 -7.08 2.46
C LYS A 222 6.40 -7.16 1.39
N LEU A 223 6.73 -7.69 0.20
CA LEU A 223 5.75 -7.90 -0.86
C LEU A 223 4.87 -9.13 -0.60
N SER A 224 5.43 -10.22 -0.03
CA SER A 224 4.71 -11.48 0.21
C SER A 224 3.86 -11.49 1.48
N SER A 225 4.22 -10.68 2.49
CA SER A 225 3.52 -10.64 3.78
C SER A 225 2.07 -10.14 3.71
N ARG A 226 1.62 -9.66 2.55
CA ARG A 226 0.24 -9.20 2.35
C ARG A 226 -0.71 -10.28 1.80
N THR A 227 -0.21 -11.40 1.26
CA THR A 227 -1.10 -12.36 0.58
C THR A 227 -0.79 -13.85 0.78
N ASN A 228 0.36 -14.25 1.31
CA ASN A 228 0.81 -15.64 1.12
C ASN A 228 1.42 -16.37 2.33
N ASP A 229 1.19 -15.94 3.57
CA ASP A 229 1.79 -16.66 4.71
C ASP A 229 1.25 -18.08 4.88
N ARG A 230 -0.04 -18.32 4.57
CA ARG A 230 -0.64 -19.65 4.65
C ARG A 230 -0.24 -20.55 3.47
N HIS A 231 -0.28 -20.03 2.24
CA HIS A 231 0.13 -20.77 1.03
C HIS A 231 1.64 -21.07 1.03
N ALA A 232 2.48 -20.10 1.38
CA ALA A 232 3.93 -20.30 1.48
C ALA A 232 4.32 -21.27 2.62
N ALA A 233 3.58 -21.27 3.74
CA ALA A 233 3.76 -22.27 4.79
C ALA A 233 3.38 -23.69 4.30
N MET A 234 2.27 -23.82 3.57
CA MET A 234 1.85 -25.09 2.97
C MET A 234 2.85 -25.59 1.91
N ASP A 235 3.33 -24.74 1.01
CA ASP A 235 4.35 -25.11 0.01
C ASP A 235 5.64 -25.60 0.67
N LYS A 236 6.02 -24.99 1.80
CA LYS A 236 7.19 -25.42 2.57
C LYS A 236 6.99 -26.79 3.20
N ILE A 237 5.78 -27.08 3.72
CA ILE A 237 5.40 -28.39 4.26
C ILE A 237 5.39 -29.44 3.14
N ILE A 238 4.82 -29.10 1.98
CA ILE A 238 4.80 -29.96 0.78
C ILE A 238 6.22 -30.31 0.33
N LYS A 239 7.11 -29.32 0.27
CA LYS A 239 8.51 -29.52 -0.11
C LYS A 239 9.28 -30.37 0.91
N MET A 240 8.96 -30.24 2.20
CA MET A 240 9.55 -31.08 3.25
C MET A 240 9.04 -32.52 3.20
N ALA A 241 7.78 -32.74 2.83
CA ALA A 241 7.21 -34.08 2.63
C ALA A 241 7.85 -34.83 1.45
N HIS A 242 8.19 -34.14 0.35
CA HIS A 242 8.81 -34.76 -0.83
C HIS A 242 10.32 -35.07 -0.69
N LYS A 243 10.95 -34.73 0.45
CA LYS A 243 12.37 -35.03 0.67
C LYS A 243 12.54 -36.52 1.01
N PRO A 244 13.52 -37.24 0.41
CA PRO A 244 13.73 -38.66 0.70
C PRO A 244 14.05 -38.87 2.19
N GLY A 245 13.31 -39.78 2.84
CA GLY A 245 13.40 -40.05 4.29
C GLY A 245 12.53 -39.17 5.20
N SER A 246 11.62 -38.36 4.64
CA SER A 246 10.71 -37.54 5.45
C SER A 246 9.63 -38.41 6.15
N LYS A 247 9.25 -38.03 7.37
CA LYS A 247 8.16 -38.67 8.17
C LYS A 247 6.82 -37.95 8.01
N ILE A 248 6.71 -37.01 7.07
CA ILE A 248 5.54 -36.13 6.91
C ILE A 248 4.67 -36.69 5.77
N LYS A 249 3.45 -37.13 6.09
CA LYS A 249 2.46 -37.60 5.11
C LYS A 249 1.42 -36.50 4.85
N ILE A 250 1.21 -36.13 3.60
CA ILE A 250 0.15 -35.21 3.19
C ILE A 250 -1.10 -36.06 2.95
N ALA A 251 -2.10 -35.95 3.82
CA ALA A 251 -3.42 -36.53 3.57
C ALA A 251 -4.17 -35.62 2.57
N LYS A 252 -4.85 -36.23 1.62
CA LYS A 252 -5.65 -35.53 0.60
C LYS A 252 -7.04 -35.21 1.14
#